data_AF-A0AAV6T173-F1
#
_entry.id   AF-A0AAV6T173-F1
#
_cell.length_a   1.000
_cell.length_b   1.000
_cell.length_c   1.000
_cell.angle_alpha   90.00
_cell.angle_beta   90.00
_cell.angle_gamma   90.00
#
_symmetry.space_group_name_H-M   'P 1'
#
loop_
_entity.id
_entity.type
_entity.pdbx_description
1 polymer ?
#
loop_
_entity_poly.entity_id
_entity_poly.type
_entity_poly.pdbx_seq_one_letter_code
_entity_poly.pdbx_strand_id
1 'polypeptide(L)'
;MCRKALRDVSERRGRWMKRKRKEEGTRLTSRVRTCRWLNRVRASFKNKSIMGNTESVVVQKRLARFRPDERPVIEGAFNRLQGGTAGKTLTLDALKTSMSGLAPDSMIQRLYRCMCSIDPGLAAAAASGDTSSSAAPGVSREQLVVFLADALRGTAEERAPLVMVMTQRGAEAAAAVTCEEVAEFLQDLISAVVQILVHRGRLQGWKSGRMGDGSVGVKLLSEQMCSELKPTDQGRCDVSCLEDWIFRVSQVSLYLELLVAEGLSVSLSGRPAPTLLPPCRETPWDKLHCLLDVPTLMFLALQLPDRYSAPWRLVFSTQLHGESFTRMVSGLTRHGPTLLLIKDSVGHVFGGFASHGWEVKPQFQGDSRCFLFTVFPKLRVFTATGYNEHFMYLNQHQQTMPNGLGMGGQHDYFGLWLDSDFGRGHSRARPKCTTYGSPQLSGEEDFSVDSVEVWAVGKPPEPEEGEEGKRSVLDTDLEVQAIMEMTGKTLHSQGLREPEEEEQ
;
A
#
# COMPACT_ATOMS: atom_id res chain seq x y z
N MET A 1 -27.75 -30.03 -20.94
CA MET A 1 -27.51 -28.89 -20.01
C MET A 1 -26.37 -27.96 -20.45
N CYS A 2 -25.27 -28.42 -21.05
CA CYS A 2 -24.14 -27.55 -21.48
C CYS A 2 -24.47 -26.42 -22.47
N ARG A 3 -25.41 -26.61 -23.42
CA ARG A 3 -25.79 -25.54 -24.38
C ARG A 3 -26.57 -24.38 -23.75
N LYS A 4 -27.18 -24.59 -22.58
CA LYS A 4 -27.93 -23.55 -21.84
C LYS A 4 -26.97 -22.69 -21.00
N ALA A 5 -25.98 -23.33 -20.35
CA ALA A 5 -24.91 -22.65 -19.61
C ALA A 5 -24.02 -21.77 -20.51
N LEU A 6 -23.68 -22.23 -21.72
CA LEU A 6 -22.90 -21.41 -22.68
C LEU A 6 -23.68 -20.20 -23.21
N ARG A 7 -25.01 -20.28 -23.33
CA ARG A 7 -25.85 -19.12 -23.66
C ARG A 7 -25.91 -18.13 -22.51
N ASP A 8 -26.04 -18.59 -21.27
CA ASP A 8 -26.04 -17.73 -20.09
C ASP A 8 -24.72 -16.97 -19.91
N VAL A 9 -23.57 -17.62 -20.18
CA VAL A 9 -22.25 -16.96 -20.13
C VAL A 9 -22.10 -15.93 -21.24
N SER A 10 -22.57 -16.24 -22.46
CA SER A 10 -22.56 -15.30 -23.59
C SER A 10 -23.47 -14.09 -23.33
N GLU A 11 -24.66 -14.29 -22.77
CA GLU A 11 -25.56 -13.21 -22.40
C GLU A 11 -25.05 -12.37 -21.23
N ARG A 12 -24.39 -12.98 -20.23
CA ARG A 12 -23.75 -12.24 -19.12
C ARG A 12 -22.57 -11.40 -19.63
N ARG A 13 -21.78 -11.92 -20.58
CA ARG A 13 -20.69 -11.18 -21.25
C ARG A 13 -21.22 -10.04 -22.12
N GLY A 14 -22.36 -10.24 -22.80
CA GLY A 14 -23.07 -9.18 -23.53
C GLY A 14 -23.62 -8.07 -22.64
N ARG A 15 -24.21 -8.44 -21.48
CA ARG A 15 -24.68 -7.48 -20.46
C ARG A 15 -23.53 -6.70 -19.84
N TRP A 16 -22.39 -7.34 -19.56
CA TRP A 16 -21.18 -6.69 -19.06
C TRP A 16 -20.59 -5.70 -20.08
N MET A 17 -20.49 -6.07 -21.35
CA MET A 17 -20.03 -5.16 -22.42
C MET A 17 -20.98 -3.97 -22.64
N LYS A 18 -22.30 -4.15 -22.50
CA LYS A 18 -23.27 -3.04 -22.53
C LYS A 18 -23.11 -2.12 -21.31
N ARG A 19 -22.82 -2.65 -20.11
CA ARG A 19 -22.51 -1.84 -18.92
C ARG A 19 -21.22 -1.04 -19.10
N LYS A 20 -20.15 -1.66 -19.59
CA LYS A 20 -18.87 -0.99 -19.93
C LYS A 20 -19.05 0.13 -20.96
N ARG A 21 -19.81 -0.10 -22.04
CA ARG A 21 -20.13 0.95 -23.03
C ARG A 21 -20.97 2.09 -22.46
N LYS A 22 -21.88 1.80 -21.53
CA LYS A 22 -22.68 2.83 -20.83
C LYS A 22 -21.82 3.65 -19.87
N GLU A 23 -20.87 3.02 -19.17
CA GLU A 23 -19.87 3.71 -18.32
C GLU A 23 -18.91 4.57 -19.16
N GLU A 24 -18.45 4.09 -20.31
CA GLU A 24 -17.63 4.87 -21.25
C GLU A 24 -18.42 6.05 -21.85
N GLY A 25 -19.69 5.87 -22.21
CA GLY A 25 -20.57 6.97 -22.62
C GLY A 25 -20.84 8.00 -21.51
N THR A 26 -20.90 7.57 -20.25
CA THR A 26 -21.04 8.46 -19.09
C THR A 26 -19.73 9.22 -18.80
N ARG A 27 -18.57 8.59 -19.02
CA ARG A 27 -17.25 9.25 -18.99
C ARG A 27 -17.05 10.23 -20.14
N LEU A 28 -17.57 9.92 -21.32
CA LEU A 28 -17.50 10.81 -22.49
C LEU A 28 -18.40 12.04 -22.31
N THR A 29 -19.59 11.87 -21.74
CA THR A 29 -20.49 12.99 -21.40
C THR A 29 -19.96 13.83 -20.24
N SER A 30 -19.25 13.23 -19.27
CA SER A 30 -18.47 13.95 -18.26
C SER A 30 -17.35 14.78 -18.91
N ARG A 31 -16.55 14.19 -19.81
CA ARG A 31 -15.52 14.91 -20.60
C ARG A 31 -16.08 16.06 -21.43
N VAL A 32 -17.25 15.90 -22.05
CA VAL A 32 -17.91 16.98 -22.82
C VAL A 32 -18.41 18.10 -21.90
N ARG A 33 -18.87 17.78 -20.67
CA ARG A 33 -19.23 18.78 -19.66
C ARG A 33 -18.00 19.53 -19.13
N THR A 34 -16.88 18.84 -18.92
CA THR A 34 -15.59 19.46 -18.55
C THR A 34 -15.05 20.35 -19.67
N CYS A 35 -15.16 19.93 -20.94
CA CYS A 35 -14.80 20.77 -22.10
C CYS A 35 -15.71 21.99 -22.25
N ARG A 36 -17.03 21.87 -22.00
CA ARG A 36 -17.94 23.03 -21.99
C ARG A 36 -17.64 23.98 -20.84
N TRP A 37 -17.25 23.47 -19.67
CA TRP A 37 -16.81 24.30 -18.55
C TRP A 37 -15.49 25.02 -18.87
N LEU A 38 -14.48 24.32 -19.42
CA LEU A 38 -13.22 24.91 -19.90
C LEU A 38 -13.44 25.99 -20.98
N ASN A 39 -14.36 25.77 -21.92
CA ASN A 39 -14.71 26.78 -22.93
C ASN A 39 -15.47 27.97 -22.33
N ARG A 40 -16.27 27.78 -21.27
CA ARG A 40 -16.96 28.86 -20.56
C ARG A 40 -15.98 29.69 -19.71
N VAL A 41 -14.96 29.05 -19.13
CA VAL A 41 -13.81 29.72 -18.50
C VAL A 41 -13.04 30.54 -19.55
N ARG A 42 -12.77 29.95 -20.73
CA ARG A 42 -12.10 30.64 -21.85
C ARG A 42 -12.88 31.86 -22.37
N ALA A 43 -14.22 31.84 -22.31
CA ALA A 43 -15.08 32.97 -22.65
C ALA A 43 -15.10 34.06 -21.57
N SER A 44 -15.02 33.69 -20.29
CA SER A 44 -14.96 34.63 -19.16
C SER A 44 -13.65 35.42 -19.07
N PHE A 45 -12.54 34.85 -19.58
CA PHE A 45 -11.22 35.50 -19.59
C PHE A 45 -11.02 36.54 -20.70
N LYS A 46 -11.93 36.62 -21.70
CA LYS A 46 -11.85 37.66 -22.75
C LYS A 46 -12.29 39.06 -22.28
N ASN A 47 -12.89 39.19 -21.09
CA ASN A 47 -13.49 40.45 -20.64
C ASN A 47 -12.89 41.06 -19.36
N LYS A 48 -11.69 40.68 -18.94
CA LYS A 48 -10.97 41.36 -17.85
C LYS A 48 -9.50 41.59 -18.21
N SER A 49 -9.26 42.65 -18.98
CA SER A 49 -7.97 43.34 -18.97
C SER A 49 -8.10 44.52 -18.02
N ILE A 50 -7.68 44.35 -16.76
CA ILE A 50 -7.39 45.45 -15.86
C ILE A 50 -6.10 45.12 -15.11
N MET A 51 -5.14 46.02 -15.31
CA MET A 51 -3.78 46.19 -14.78
C MET A 51 -3.41 45.49 -13.46
N GLY A 52 -2.20 44.92 -13.44
CA GLY A 52 -1.40 44.69 -12.23
C GLY A 52 -0.93 43.25 -12.03
N ASN A 53 0.38 43.02 -12.19
CA ASN A 53 1.14 41.77 -11.99
C ASN A 53 1.14 40.76 -13.17
N THR A 54 2.16 40.84 -14.02
CA THR A 54 2.45 39.84 -15.08
C THR A 54 3.00 38.55 -14.47
N GLU A 55 2.17 37.80 -13.76
CA GLU A 55 2.49 36.40 -13.47
C GLU A 55 2.37 35.59 -14.75
N SER A 56 3.35 34.69 -15.00
CA SER A 56 3.36 33.85 -16.19
C SER A 56 2.01 33.13 -16.38
N VAL A 57 1.47 33.17 -17.60
CA VAL A 57 0.23 32.47 -17.98
C VAL A 57 0.29 30.98 -17.63
N VAL A 58 1.49 30.40 -17.65
CA VAL A 58 1.74 29.00 -17.28
C VAL A 58 1.49 28.79 -15.78
N VAL A 59 2.02 29.67 -14.92
CA VAL A 59 1.82 29.63 -13.46
C VAL A 59 0.34 29.74 -13.12
N GLN A 60 -0.37 30.67 -13.76
CA GLN A 60 -1.82 30.83 -13.56
C GLN A 60 -2.61 29.58 -13.96
N LYS A 61 -2.27 28.91 -15.07
CA LYS A 61 -2.87 27.63 -15.47
C LYS A 61 -2.59 26.51 -14.47
N ARG A 62 -1.38 26.48 -13.87
CA ARG A 62 -0.99 25.49 -12.86
C ARG A 62 -1.69 25.74 -11.53
N LEU A 63 -1.76 26.99 -11.06
CA LEU A 63 -2.51 27.38 -9.86
C LEU A 63 -4.01 27.10 -9.96
N ALA A 64 -4.59 27.23 -11.16
CA ALA A 64 -5.99 26.92 -11.40
C ALA A 64 -6.37 25.44 -11.12
N ARG A 65 -5.39 24.53 -11.02
CA ARG A 65 -5.60 23.11 -10.65
C ARG A 65 -5.88 22.92 -9.16
N PHE A 66 -5.47 23.88 -8.34
CA PHE A 66 -5.74 23.89 -6.91
C PHE A 66 -7.03 24.62 -6.62
N ARG A 67 -7.73 24.15 -5.58
CA ARG A 67 -8.95 24.82 -5.11
C ARG A 67 -8.60 26.23 -4.60
N PRO A 68 -9.52 27.20 -4.66
CA PRO A 68 -9.25 28.56 -4.19
C PRO A 68 -8.70 28.63 -2.76
N ASP A 69 -9.14 27.73 -1.87
CA ASP A 69 -8.65 27.62 -0.48
C ASP A 69 -7.24 26.99 -0.37
N GLU A 70 -6.81 26.22 -1.36
CA GLU A 70 -5.50 25.58 -1.41
C GLU A 70 -4.40 26.52 -1.99
N ARG A 71 -4.77 27.48 -2.85
CA ARG A 71 -3.81 28.36 -3.54
C ARG A 71 -2.89 29.16 -2.61
N PRO A 72 -3.36 29.75 -1.49
CA PRO A 72 -2.47 30.46 -0.56
C PRO A 72 -1.40 29.54 0.03
N VAL A 73 -1.70 28.26 0.22
CA VAL A 73 -0.72 27.28 0.73
C VAL A 73 0.38 27.06 -0.30
N ILE A 74 0.04 26.92 -1.58
CA ILE A 74 0.99 26.76 -2.69
C ILE A 74 1.84 28.02 -2.86
N GLU A 75 1.19 29.18 -2.94
CA GLU A 75 1.84 30.47 -3.13
C GLU A 75 2.76 30.86 -1.96
N GLY A 76 2.39 30.47 -0.74
CA GLY A 76 3.18 30.69 0.47
C GLY A 76 4.29 29.66 0.70
N ALA A 77 4.33 28.56 -0.06
CA ALA A 77 5.32 27.49 0.13
C ALA A 77 6.76 28.00 -0.01
N PHE A 78 6.99 28.88 -0.98
CA PHE A 78 8.30 29.49 -1.21
C PHE A 78 8.87 30.19 0.04
N ASN A 79 8.06 31.06 0.66
CA ASN A 79 8.48 31.82 1.84
C ASN A 79 8.70 30.91 3.05
N ARG A 80 7.91 29.84 3.20
CA ARG A 80 8.09 28.84 4.26
C ARG A 80 9.41 28.09 4.11
N LEU A 81 9.73 27.63 2.89
CA LEU A 81 10.96 26.90 2.61
C LEU A 81 12.23 27.77 2.76
N GLN A 82 12.13 29.09 2.58
CA GLN A 82 13.24 30.02 2.82
C GLN A 82 13.46 30.40 4.29
N GLY A 83 12.62 29.91 5.22
CA GLY A 83 12.75 30.24 6.64
C GLY A 83 12.55 31.74 6.94
N GLY A 84 11.77 32.45 6.12
CA GLY A 84 11.50 33.88 6.31
C GLY A 84 12.62 34.84 5.88
N THR A 85 13.69 34.35 5.24
CA THR A 85 14.72 35.21 4.65
C THR A 85 14.17 35.92 3.39
N ALA A 86 14.52 37.18 3.17
CA ALA A 86 14.04 37.98 2.02
C ALA A 86 14.75 37.63 0.69
N GLY A 87 14.97 36.34 0.43
CA GLY A 87 15.69 35.84 -0.75
C GLY A 87 14.80 35.79 -1.99
N LYS A 88 15.36 36.11 -3.16
CA LYS A 88 14.62 35.99 -4.44
C LYS A 88 14.58 34.56 -5.00
N THR A 89 15.45 33.68 -4.51
CA THR A 89 15.58 32.30 -4.96
C THR A 89 15.70 31.34 -3.78
N LEU A 90 15.15 30.13 -3.92
CA LEU A 90 15.31 29.06 -2.95
C LEU A 90 16.61 28.31 -3.25
N THR A 91 17.47 28.17 -2.24
CA THR A 91 18.77 27.49 -2.35
C THR A 91 18.67 26.03 -1.91
N LEU A 92 19.66 25.21 -2.31
CA LEU A 92 19.74 23.81 -1.89
C LEU A 92 19.85 23.68 -0.36
N ASP A 93 20.62 24.55 0.30
CA ASP A 93 20.81 24.50 1.76
C ASP A 93 19.52 24.82 2.52
N ALA A 94 18.72 25.77 2.02
CA ALA A 94 17.40 26.05 2.57
C ALA A 94 16.48 24.83 2.44
N LEU A 95 16.50 24.16 1.28
CA LEU A 95 15.73 22.93 1.06
C LEU A 95 16.19 21.78 1.97
N LYS A 96 17.50 21.56 2.11
CA LYS A 96 18.07 20.57 3.02
C LYS A 96 17.67 20.82 4.47
N THR A 97 17.70 22.09 4.89
CA THR A 97 17.27 22.48 6.23
C THR A 97 15.79 22.20 6.44
N SER A 98 14.94 22.54 5.47
CA SER A 98 13.50 22.31 5.55
C SER A 98 13.10 20.83 5.51
N MET A 99 13.87 19.99 4.81
CA MET A 99 13.60 18.56 4.64
C MET A 99 14.45 17.67 5.56
N SER A 100 15.11 18.26 6.57
CA SER A 100 16.00 17.55 7.47
C SER A 100 15.27 16.40 8.19
N GLY A 101 15.81 15.18 8.08
CA GLY A 101 15.22 13.97 8.65
C GLY A 101 13.96 13.44 7.94
N LEU A 102 13.50 14.10 6.87
CA LEU A 102 12.34 13.68 6.07
C LEU A 102 12.74 12.95 4.78
N ALA A 103 13.93 13.21 4.24
CA ALA A 103 14.40 12.54 3.02
C ALA A 103 15.93 12.38 3.02
N PRO A 104 16.48 11.36 2.33
CA PRO A 104 17.91 11.27 2.08
C PRO A 104 18.44 12.48 1.30
N ASP A 105 19.69 12.87 1.56
CA ASP A 105 20.37 13.98 0.88
C ASP A 105 20.36 13.83 -0.65
N SER A 106 20.49 12.61 -1.16
CA SER A 106 20.37 12.26 -2.58
C SER A 106 19.01 12.65 -3.15
N MET A 107 17.92 12.32 -2.46
CA MET A 107 16.55 12.65 -2.88
C MET A 107 16.29 14.16 -2.85
N ILE A 108 16.80 14.86 -1.83
CA ILE A 108 16.68 16.32 -1.73
C ILE A 108 17.41 17.01 -2.89
N GLN A 109 18.61 16.52 -3.26
CA GLN A 109 19.35 17.01 -4.42
C GLN A 109 18.61 16.76 -5.74
N ARG A 110 17.99 15.58 -5.90
CA ARG A 110 17.16 15.26 -7.07
C ARG A 110 15.95 16.21 -7.18
N LEU A 111 15.24 16.48 -6.09
CA LEU A 111 14.15 17.46 -6.04
C LEU A 111 14.61 18.86 -6.43
N TYR A 112 15.72 19.33 -5.84
CA TYR A 112 16.29 20.64 -6.15
C TYR A 112 16.67 20.78 -7.62
N ARG A 113 17.39 19.80 -8.18
CA ARG A 113 17.76 19.77 -9.60
C ARG A 113 16.51 19.78 -10.50
N CYS A 114 15.50 18.98 -10.15
CA CYS A 114 14.23 18.94 -10.87
C CYS A 114 13.56 20.32 -10.89
N MET A 115 13.45 20.99 -9.75
CA MET A 115 12.89 22.34 -9.68
C MET A 115 13.69 23.36 -10.50
N CYS A 116 15.02 23.30 -10.47
CA CYS A 116 15.88 24.17 -11.28
C CYS A 116 15.73 23.93 -12.80
N SER A 117 15.41 22.71 -13.21
CA SER A 117 15.29 22.34 -14.63
C SER A 117 13.98 22.79 -15.28
N ILE A 118 12.99 23.21 -14.48
CA ILE A 118 11.70 23.67 -15.00
C ILE A 118 11.91 25.03 -15.65
N ASP A 119 11.55 25.15 -16.93
CA ASP A 119 11.43 26.42 -17.61
C ASP A 119 9.96 26.89 -17.58
N PRO A 120 9.62 27.95 -16.81
CA PRO A 120 8.27 28.50 -16.75
C PRO A 120 7.74 29.07 -18.08
N GLY A 121 8.61 29.27 -19.09
CA GLY A 121 8.30 29.85 -20.40
C GLY A 121 8.08 28.84 -21.54
N LEU A 122 8.45 27.57 -21.40
CA LEU A 122 8.60 26.65 -22.54
C LEU A 122 7.29 26.00 -23.06
N ALA A 123 6.12 26.37 -22.52
CA ALA A 123 4.83 26.00 -23.13
C ALA A 123 4.41 26.91 -24.30
N ALA A 124 5.23 27.90 -24.68
CA ALA A 124 4.94 28.84 -25.75
C ALA A 124 6.19 29.38 -26.47
N ALA A 125 7.13 28.53 -26.90
CA ALA A 125 8.24 28.98 -27.74
C ALA A 125 8.84 27.87 -28.62
N ALA A 126 8.06 27.40 -29.60
CA ALA A 126 8.64 26.88 -30.85
C ALA A 126 8.73 28.03 -31.86
N ALA A 127 9.47 29.09 -31.53
CA ALA A 127 9.97 30.12 -32.45
C ALA A 127 10.64 31.24 -31.64
N SER A 128 11.98 31.24 -31.66
CA SER A 128 12.92 32.36 -31.54
C SER A 128 14.04 31.99 -30.58
N GLY A 129 15.18 31.62 -31.17
CA GLY A 129 16.42 31.54 -30.41
C GLY A 129 16.82 32.93 -29.93
N ASP A 130 17.12 33.03 -28.65
CA ASP A 130 18.19 33.89 -28.16
C ASP A 130 18.67 33.34 -26.82
N THR A 131 19.87 32.78 -26.85
CA THR A 131 20.68 32.40 -25.71
C THR A 131 21.31 33.65 -25.09
N SER A 132 20.95 33.96 -23.85
CA SER A 132 21.88 34.37 -22.78
C SER A 132 21.16 35.04 -21.62
N SER A 133 20.96 34.30 -20.54
CA SER A 133 21.12 34.87 -19.20
C SER A 133 21.54 33.75 -18.26
N SER A 134 22.77 33.82 -17.77
CA SER A 134 23.28 32.97 -16.70
C SER A 134 22.50 33.32 -15.42
N ALA A 135 21.37 32.66 -15.21
CA ALA A 135 20.55 32.82 -14.02
C ALA A 135 21.30 32.29 -12.79
N ALA A 136 21.24 33.03 -11.70
CA ALA A 136 21.80 32.63 -10.41
C ALA A 136 21.31 31.22 -10.00
N PRO A 137 22.11 30.43 -9.24
CA PRO A 137 21.80 29.05 -8.91
C PRO A 137 20.72 29.01 -7.82
N GLY A 138 19.45 29.03 -8.20
CA GLY A 138 18.36 28.91 -7.25
C GLY A 138 16.98 28.80 -7.90
N VAL A 139 16.06 28.16 -7.19
CA VAL A 139 14.70 27.91 -7.66
C VAL A 139 13.87 29.18 -7.52
N SER A 140 13.20 29.62 -8.59
CA SER A 140 12.27 30.74 -8.54
C SER A 140 10.90 30.34 -7.97
N ARG A 141 10.10 31.32 -7.55
CA ARG A 141 8.73 31.08 -7.07
C ARG A 141 7.86 30.41 -8.14
N GLU A 142 8.05 30.79 -9.40
CA GLU A 142 7.30 30.26 -10.54
C GLU A 142 7.65 28.81 -10.82
N GLN A 143 8.94 28.47 -10.79
CA GLN A 143 9.43 27.09 -10.94
C GLN A 143 8.86 26.18 -9.83
N LEU A 144 8.87 26.65 -8.58
CA LEU A 144 8.29 25.91 -7.47
C LEU A 144 6.79 25.66 -7.66
N VAL A 145 6.03 26.66 -8.09
CA VAL A 145 4.57 26.50 -8.31
C VAL A 145 4.28 25.49 -9.44
N VAL A 146 5.03 25.53 -10.53
CA VAL A 146 4.90 24.56 -11.63
C VAL A 146 5.25 23.16 -11.14
N PHE A 147 6.36 23.00 -10.41
CA PHE A 147 6.77 21.73 -9.80
C PHE A 147 5.68 21.16 -8.89
N LEU A 148 5.17 21.96 -7.95
CA LEU A 148 4.13 21.54 -7.01
C LEU A 148 2.85 21.13 -7.74
N ALA A 149 2.45 21.86 -8.77
CA ALA A 149 1.28 21.52 -9.57
C ALA A 149 1.43 20.18 -10.29
N ASP A 150 2.59 19.92 -10.89
CA ASP A 150 2.82 18.72 -11.70
C ASP A 150 3.08 17.49 -10.81
N ALA A 151 3.77 17.66 -9.67
CA ALA A 151 3.96 16.58 -8.71
C ALA A 151 2.65 16.21 -7.97
N LEU A 152 1.90 17.19 -7.44
CA LEU A 152 0.72 16.93 -6.60
C LEU A 152 -0.56 16.70 -7.40
N ARG A 153 -0.72 17.34 -8.56
CA ARG A 153 -1.97 17.31 -9.36
C ARG A 153 -1.76 16.88 -10.81
N GLY A 154 -0.54 16.58 -11.24
CA GLY A 154 -0.25 16.22 -12.62
C GLY A 154 -0.77 14.83 -13.01
N THR A 155 -0.76 14.56 -14.32
CA THR A 155 -0.97 13.21 -14.89
C THR A 155 0.35 12.43 -14.94
N ALA A 156 0.34 11.19 -15.46
CA ALA A 156 1.58 10.46 -15.71
C ALA A 156 2.48 11.20 -16.73
N GLU A 157 1.88 11.76 -17.79
CA GLU A 157 2.55 12.60 -18.80
C GLU A 157 3.29 13.79 -18.19
N GLU A 158 2.70 14.43 -17.18
CA GLU A 158 3.30 15.60 -16.52
C GLU A 158 4.32 15.21 -15.45
N ARG A 159 4.20 14.02 -14.86
CA ARG A 159 5.17 13.50 -13.88
C ARG A 159 6.38 12.85 -14.52
N ALA A 160 6.25 12.28 -15.72
CA ALA A 160 7.33 11.58 -16.38
C ALA A 160 8.57 12.46 -16.64
N PRO A 161 8.45 13.72 -17.11
CA PRO A 161 9.58 14.64 -17.21
C PRO A 161 10.24 14.92 -15.85
N LEU A 162 9.47 15.06 -14.77
CA LEU A 162 10.02 15.28 -13.43
C LEU A 162 10.83 14.05 -12.98
N VAL A 163 10.27 12.85 -13.14
CA VAL A 163 10.95 11.59 -12.81
C VAL A 163 12.19 11.39 -13.67
N MET A 164 12.13 11.73 -14.95
CA MET A 164 13.27 11.69 -15.86
C MET A 164 14.45 12.51 -15.32
N VAL A 165 14.20 13.79 -14.97
CA VAL A 165 15.25 14.66 -14.42
C VAL A 165 15.73 14.17 -13.06
N MET A 166 14.82 13.72 -12.19
CA MET A 166 15.19 13.18 -10.89
C MET A 166 16.00 11.89 -10.99
N THR A 167 15.89 11.13 -12.09
CA THR A 167 16.60 9.85 -12.28
C THR A 167 18.05 10.06 -12.72
N GLN A 168 18.33 11.10 -13.50
CA GLN A 168 19.66 11.38 -14.04
C GLN A 168 20.72 11.62 -12.94
N ARG A 169 21.89 10.98 -13.08
CA ARG A 169 23.06 11.19 -12.20
C ARG A 169 23.78 12.52 -12.48
N GLY A 170 23.72 13.03 -13.70
CA GLY A 170 24.44 14.23 -14.17
C GLY A 170 23.59 15.51 -14.21
N ALA A 171 24.26 16.64 -14.45
CA ALA A 171 23.61 17.94 -14.71
C ALA A 171 23.18 18.11 -16.18
N GLU A 172 23.74 17.31 -17.08
CA GLU A 172 23.39 17.33 -18.51
C GLU A 172 22.09 16.58 -18.76
N ALA A 173 21.19 17.23 -19.50
CA ALA A 173 19.91 16.66 -19.87
C ALA A 173 20.09 15.48 -20.82
N ALA A 174 20.04 14.26 -20.28
CA ALA A 174 20.04 13.04 -21.07
C ALA A 174 18.64 12.75 -21.64
N ALA A 175 18.57 12.28 -22.89
CA ALA A 175 17.30 11.90 -23.52
C ALA A 175 16.70 10.58 -22.99
N ALA A 176 17.53 9.71 -22.38
CA ALA A 176 17.11 8.43 -21.83
C ALA A 176 17.96 8.02 -20.61
N VAL A 177 17.40 7.26 -19.67
CA VAL A 177 18.03 6.76 -18.43
C VAL A 177 18.09 5.24 -18.41
N THR A 178 18.98 4.64 -17.63
CA THR A 178 19.06 3.18 -17.47
C THR A 178 18.09 2.69 -16.40
N CYS A 179 17.74 1.38 -16.43
CA CYS A 179 16.93 0.78 -15.36
C CYS A 179 17.61 0.85 -13.98
N GLU A 180 18.94 0.86 -13.94
CA GLU A 180 19.71 1.01 -12.71
C GLU A 180 19.52 2.40 -12.10
N GLU A 181 19.59 3.46 -12.92
CA GLU A 181 19.33 4.83 -12.46
C GLU A 181 17.90 4.97 -11.94
N VAL A 182 16.91 4.36 -12.61
CA VAL A 182 15.51 4.36 -12.15
C VAL A 182 15.40 3.64 -10.80
N ALA A 183 16.09 2.52 -10.63
CA ALA A 183 16.11 1.79 -9.36
C ALA A 183 16.72 2.62 -8.22
N GLU A 184 17.82 3.34 -8.46
CA GLU A 184 18.42 4.25 -7.46
C GLU A 184 17.47 5.37 -7.07
N PHE A 185 16.82 6.00 -8.05
CA PHE A 185 15.79 7.02 -7.79
C PHE A 185 14.65 6.45 -6.94
N LEU A 186 14.18 5.24 -7.24
CA LEU A 186 13.14 4.58 -6.45
C LEU A 186 13.61 4.27 -5.03
N GLN A 187 14.85 3.82 -4.85
CA GLN A 187 15.40 3.55 -3.53
C GLN A 187 15.44 4.83 -2.68
N ASP A 188 15.89 5.94 -3.26
CA ASP A 188 15.87 7.27 -2.63
C ASP A 188 14.44 7.72 -2.28
N LEU A 189 13.49 7.54 -3.21
CA LEU A 189 12.09 7.91 -3.04
C LEU A 189 11.39 7.07 -1.94
N ILE A 190 11.56 5.75 -1.96
CA ILE A 190 10.99 4.84 -0.96
C ILE A 190 11.60 5.13 0.41
N SER A 191 12.92 5.35 0.48
CA SER A 191 13.59 5.74 1.72
C SER A 191 13.03 7.04 2.29
N ALA A 192 12.79 8.04 1.45
CA ALA A 192 12.16 9.29 1.87
C ALA A 192 10.73 9.07 2.38
N VAL A 193 9.93 8.22 1.72
CA VAL A 193 8.60 7.86 2.20
C VAL A 193 8.66 7.21 3.58
N VAL A 194 9.57 6.26 3.80
CA VAL A 194 9.76 5.61 5.11
C VAL A 194 10.17 6.64 6.17
N GLN A 195 11.12 7.51 5.87
CA GLN A 195 11.57 8.58 6.78
C GLN A 195 10.42 9.53 7.15
N ILE A 196 9.61 9.96 6.17
CA ILE A 196 8.41 10.75 6.41
C ILE A 196 7.43 10.02 7.34
N LEU A 197 7.15 8.74 7.09
CA LEU A 197 6.23 7.96 7.93
C LEU A 197 6.72 7.85 9.38
N VAL A 198 8.03 7.65 9.58
CA VAL A 198 8.65 7.58 10.91
C VAL A 198 8.61 8.96 11.58
N HIS A 199 9.13 9.98 10.92
CA HIS A 199 9.31 11.32 11.49
C HIS A 199 7.97 12.03 11.77
N ARG A 200 6.96 11.81 10.93
CA ARG A 200 5.60 12.36 11.12
C ARG A 200 4.72 11.47 12.02
N GLY A 201 5.25 10.40 12.60
CA GLY A 201 4.50 9.52 13.52
C GLY A 201 3.35 8.75 12.85
N ARG A 202 3.46 8.44 11.56
CA ARG A 202 2.39 7.82 10.75
C ARG A 202 2.57 6.31 10.60
N LEU A 203 3.31 5.67 11.52
CA LEU A 203 3.50 4.22 11.54
C LEU A 203 2.28 3.44 12.05
N GLN A 204 1.19 4.09 12.48
CA GLN A 204 -0.08 3.41 12.80
C GLN A 204 0.06 2.26 13.83
N GLY A 205 0.97 2.38 14.80
CA GLY A 205 1.23 1.35 15.81
C GLY A 205 2.39 0.39 15.47
N TRP A 206 2.84 0.36 14.23
CA TRP A 206 4.04 -0.37 13.82
C TRP A 206 5.32 0.24 14.44
N LYS A 207 6.30 -0.61 14.77
CA LYS A 207 7.55 -0.21 15.41
C LYS A 207 8.74 -0.51 14.51
N SER A 208 9.19 0.48 13.74
CA SER A 208 10.29 0.31 12.76
C SER A 208 11.57 -0.28 13.37
N GLY A 209 11.91 0.05 14.63
CA GLY A 209 13.07 -0.53 15.33
C GLY A 209 12.90 -2.00 15.78
N ARG A 210 11.71 -2.58 15.65
CA ARG A 210 11.37 -3.98 15.96
C ARG A 210 10.91 -4.74 14.72
N MET A 211 11.20 -4.21 13.54
CA MET A 211 10.85 -4.78 12.24
C MET A 211 12.12 -5.23 11.50
N GLY A 212 11.98 -5.82 10.32
CA GLY A 212 13.10 -6.19 9.45
C GLY A 212 13.95 -5.00 9.00
N ASP A 213 15.08 -5.29 8.35
CA ASP A 213 15.99 -4.26 7.83
C ASP A 213 15.35 -3.48 6.67
N GLY A 214 14.98 -2.23 6.94
CA GLY A 214 14.35 -1.35 5.95
C GLY A 214 15.19 -1.10 4.70
N SER A 215 16.52 -1.20 4.76
CA SER A 215 17.38 -1.02 3.57
C SER A 215 17.21 -2.15 2.57
N VAL A 216 17.07 -3.38 3.07
CA VAL A 216 16.75 -4.57 2.26
C VAL A 216 15.36 -4.42 1.66
N GLY A 217 14.36 -4.01 2.46
CA GLY A 217 13.01 -3.75 1.98
C GLY A 217 12.93 -2.68 0.89
N VAL A 218 13.68 -1.58 1.03
CA VAL A 218 13.77 -0.51 0.02
C VAL A 218 14.27 -1.08 -1.30
N LYS A 219 15.34 -1.88 -1.28
CA LYS A 219 15.88 -2.53 -2.47
C LYS A 219 14.85 -3.48 -3.10
N LEU A 220 14.27 -4.38 -2.31
CA LEU A 220 13.28 -5.34 -2.78
C LEU A 220 12.06 -4.68 -3.43
N LEU A 221 11.52 -3.63 -2.81
CA LEU A 221 10.38 -2.89 -3.35
C LEU A 221 10.77 -2.12 -4.62
N SER A 222 11.96 -1.52 -4.67
CA SER A 222 12.44 -0.84 -5.88
C SER A 222 12.56 -1.82 -7.06
N GLU A 223 13.12 -3.01 -6.83
CA GLU A 223 13.25 -4.06 -7.86
C GLU A 223 11.88 -4.56 -8.35
N GLN A 224 10.93 -4.75 -7.43
CA GLN A 224 9.57 -5.13 -7.76
C GLN A 224 8.90 -4.07 -8.64
N MET A 225 8.98 -2.80 -8.27
CA MET A 225 8.40 -1.69 -9.02
C MET A 225 9.07 -1.52 -10.40
N CYS A 226 10.38 -1.78 -10.49
CA CYS A 226 11.13 -1.77 -11.75
C CYS A 226 10.80 -2.95 -12.67
N SER A 227 10.28 -4.08 -12.17
CA SER A 227 9.96 -5.23 -13.02
C SER A 227 8.83 -4.95 -14.04
N GLU A 228 8.08 -3.87 -13.85
CA GLU A 228 7.02 -3.39 -14.75
C GLU A 228 7.54 -2.35 -15.79
N LEU A 229 8.83 -2.00 -15.74
CA LEU A 229 9.48 -1.17 -16.75
C LEU A 229 9.59 -1.93 -18.07
N LYS A 230 9.41 -1.21 -19.17
CA LYS A 230 9.57 -1.73 -20.52
C LYS A 230 10.61 -0.88 -21.25
N PRO A 231 11.91 -1.10 -20.96
CA PRO A 231 12.96 -0.35 -21.61
C PRO A 231 12.99 -0.66 -23.11
N THR A 232 13.60 0.23 -23.87
CA THR A 232 13.97 -0.02 -25.27
C THR A 232 14.96 -1.18 -25.40
N ASP A 233 15.19 -1.68 -26.60
CA ASP A 233 16.14 -2.79 -26.86
C ASP A 233 17.58 -2.51 -26.35
N GLN A 234 17.92 -1.24 -26.14
CA GLN A 234 19.20 -0.80 -25.58
C GLN A 234 19.22 -0.77 -24.04
N GLY A 235 18.15 -1.21 -23.37
CA GLY A 235 18.04 -1.19 -21.91
C GLY A 235 17.84 0.21 -21.32
N ARG A 236 17.39 1.18 -22.13
CA ARG A 236 17.17 2.57 -21.72
C ARG A 236 15.69 2.96 -21.76
N CYS A 237 15.31 3.87 -20.87
CA CYS A 237 13.97 4.41 -20.71
C CYS A 237 13.98 5.90 -21.07
N ASP A 238 13.20 6.30 -22.07
CA ASP A 238 12.91 7.70 -22.38
C ASP A 238 11.68 8.19 -21.59
N VAL A 239 11.25 9.44 -21.83
CA VAL A 239 10.09 10.03 -21.13
C VAL A 239 8.80 9.23 -21.38
N SER A 240 8.59 8.73 -22.60
CA SER A 240 7.42 7.92 -22.97
C SER A 240 7.38 6.59 -22.22
N CYS A 241 8.53 5.91 -22.12
CA CYS A 241 8.70 4.71 -21.32
C CYS A 241 8.36 4.96 -19.84
N LEU A 242 8.85 6.07 -19.27
CA LEU A 242 8.57 6.44 -17.87
C LEU A 242 7.11 6.84 -17.65
N GLU A 243 6.47 7.52 -18.59
CA GLU A 243 5.04 7.84 -18.53
C GLU A 243 4.17 6.58 -18.44
N ASP A 244 4.39 5.64 -19.37
CA ASP A 244 3.67 4.37 -19.43
C ASP A 244 3.91 3.52 -18.16
N TRP A 245 5.13 3.54 -17.63
CA TRP A 245 5.46 2.90 -16.37
C TRP A 245 4.77 3.56 -15.16
N ILE A 246 4.82 4.88 -15.02
CA ILE A 246 4.15 5.62 -13.92
C ILE A 246 2.63 5.41 -13.98
N PHE A 247 2.06 5.31 -15.18
CA PHE A 247 0.63 5.03 -15.36
C PHE A 247 0.26 3.63 -14.84
N ARG A 248 1.07 2.60 -15.10
CA ARG A 248 0.86 1.24 -14.59
C ARG A 248 1.16 1.13 -13.09
N VAL A 249 2.26 1.72 -12.65
CA VAL A 249 2.77 1.67 -11.28
C VAL A 249 2.41 2.97 -10.57
N SER A 250 1.11 3.15 -10.30
CA SER A 250 0.56 4.36 -9.67
C SER A 250 1.18 4.70 -8.30
N GLN A 251 1.83 3.73 -7.65
CA GLN A 251 2.59 3.90 -6.41
C GLN A 251 3.71 4.94 -6.55
N VAL A 252 4.34 5.05 -7.74
CA VAL A 252 5.36 6.08 -7.99
C VAL A 252 4.75 7.48 -7.81
N SER A 253 3.57 7.71 -8.37
CA SER A 253 2.83 8.98 -8.20
C SER A 253 2.43 9.21 -6.75
N LEU A 254 1.99 8.16 -6.05
CA LEU A 254 1.59 8.23 -4.64
C LEU A 254 2.75 8.61 -3.72
N TYR A 255 3.92 7.99 -3.94
CA TYR A 255 5.13 8.25 -3.15
C TYR A 255 5.70 9.64 -3.45
N LEU A 256 5.68 10.06 -4.72
CA LEU A 256 6.06 11.41 -5.09
C LEU A 256 5.12 12.46 -4.47
N GLU A 257 3.80 12.22 -4.50
CA GLU A 257 2.82 13.11 -3.86
C GLU A 257 3.09 13.23 -2.35
N LEU A 258 3.31 12.10 -1.66
CA LEU A 258 3.63 12.10 -0.24
C LEU A 258 4.94 12.83 0.06
N LEU A 259 6.01 12.57 -0.70
CA LEU A 259 7.30 13.25 -0.58
C LEU A 259 7.15 14.76 -0.72
N VAL A 260 6.42 15.21 -1.73
CA VAL A 260 6.26 16.65 -2.01
C VAL A 260 5.34 17.31 -0.98
N ALA A 261 4.20 16.70 -0.65
CA ALA A 261 3.26 17.26 0.29
C ALA A 261 3.83 17.33 1.72
N GLU A 262 4.42 16.24 2.21
CA GLU A 262 4.92 16.16 3.59
C GLU A 262 6.36 16.66 3.72
N GLY A 263 7.21 16.43 2.72
CA GLY A 263 8.60 16.87 2.71
C GLY A 263 8.72 18.38 2.55
N LEU A 264 7.93 18.99 1.66
CA LEU A 264 7.93 20.46 1.47
C LEU A 264 6.91 21.18 2.35
N SER A 265 6.24 20.46 3.27
CA SER A 265 5.20 21.01 4.16
C SER A 265 4.12 21.80 3.40
N VAL A 266 3.57 21.16 2.37
CA VAL A 266 2.47 21.63 1.53
C VAL A 266 1.24 20.77 1.82
N SER A 267 0.64 20.98 3.00
CA SER A 267 -0.57 20.27 3.42
C SER A 267 -1.82 20.92 2.83
N LEU A 268 -2.55 20.20 1.98
CA LEU A 268 -3.77 20.68 1.34
C LEU A 268 -4.98 20.27 2.18
N SER A 269 -5.75 21.25 2.66
CA SER A 269 -6.95 21.10 3.51
C SER A 269 -7.96 20.05 3.00
N GLY A 270 -8.07 19.90 1.68
CA GLY A 270 -9.03 19.00 1.04
C GLY A 270 -8.59 17.55 0.86
N ARG A 271 -7.35 17.18 1.23
CA ARG A 271 -6.83 15.83 1.00
C ARG A 271 -5.88 15.41 2.13
N PRO A 272 -6.33 14.59 3.09
CA PRO A 272 -5.41 14.07 4.10
C PRO A 272 -4.32 13.25 3.42
N ALA A 273 -3.13 13.26 4.01
CA ALA A 273 -1.99 12.53 3.48
C ALA A 273 -2.34 11.04 3.31
N PRO A 274 -1.91 10.39 2.22
CA PRO A 274 -2.30 9.02 1.93
C PRO A 274 -1.89 8.08 3.06
N THR A 275 -2.77 7.16 3.42
CA THR A 275 -2.46 6.05 4.34
C THR A 275 -1.70 4.99 3.55
N LEU A 276 -0.53 4.59 4.04
CA LEU A 276 0.33 3.58 3.41
C LEU A 276 0.48 2.32 4.26
N LEU A 277 0.01 2.36 5.51
CA LEU A 277 0.14 1.28 6.47
C LEU A 277 -1.22 1.01 7.13
N PRO A 278 -1.61 -0.26 7.30
CA PRO A 278 -2.76 -0.61 8.12
C PRO A 278 -2.44 -0.34 9.60
N PRO A 279 -3.44 -0.07 10.45
CA PRO A 279 -3.24 -0.03 11.89
C PRO A 279 -2.69 -1.35 12.42
N CYS A 280 -1.68 -1.30 13.28
CA CYS A 280 -1.21 -2.46 14.05
C CYS A 280 -1.80 -2.38 15.46
N ARG A 281 -2.48 -3.44 15.89
CA ARG A 281 -3.10 -3.52 17.22
C ARG A 281 -2.66 -4.78 17.95
N GLU A 282 -2.79 -4.76 19.27
CA GLU A 282 -2.67 -5.96 20.13
C GLU A 282 -1.36 -6.75 19.91
N THR A 283 -0.25 -6.05 19.65
CA THR A 283 1.03 -6.70 19.30
C THR A 283 2.07 -6.47 20.39
N PRO A 284 2.63 -7.53 21.00
CA PRO A 284 3.63 -7.44 22.07
C PRO A 284 5.02 -7.15 21.49
N TRP A 285 5.23 -5.87 21.19
CA TRP A 285 6.48 -5.35 20.60
C TRP A 285 7.70 -5.44 21.50
N ASP A 286 7.54 -5.73 22.79
CA ASP A 286 8.63 -5.91 23.76
C ASP A 286 9.45 -7.17 23.46
N LYS A 287 8.81 -8.23 22.96
CA LYS A 287 9.44 -9.53 22.67
C LYS A 287 9.46 -9.89 21.19
N LEU A 288 8.64 -9.26 20.37
CA LEU A 288 8.58 -9.53 18.94
C LEU A 288 9.66 -8.77 18.15
N HIS A 289 10.33 -9.46 17.23
CA HIS A 289 10.95 -8.86 16.04
C HIS A 289 10.20 -9.32 14.79
N CYS A 290 9.48 -8.39 14.16
CA CYS A 290 8.64 -8.70 13.01
C CYS A 290 9.49 -9.01 11.77
N LEU A 291 9.12 -10.07 11.05
CA LEU A 291 9.76 -10.49 9.80
C LEU A 291 9.63 -9.47 8.67
N LEU A 292 8.58 -8.65 8.69
CA LEU A 292 8.38 -7.59 7.70
C LEU A 292 9.08 -6.31 8.14
N ASP A 293 9.58 -5.57 7.15
CA ASP A 293 9.98 -4.18 7.27
C ASP A 293 8.88 -3.24 6.74
N VAL A 294 9.06 -1.93 6.89
CA VAL A 294 8.06 -0.94 6.45
C VAL A 294 7.80 -1.02 4.93
N PRO A 295 8.82 -1.04 4.03
CA PRO A 295 8.59 -1.17 2.58
C PRO A 295 7.83 -2.45 2.17
N THR A 296 8.21 -3.60 2.71
CA THR A 296 7.58 -4.90 2.39
C THR A 296 6.15 -4.98 2.92
N LEU A 297 5.89 -4.39 4.09
CA LEU A 297 4.54 -4.21 4.62
C LEU A 297 3.68 -3.29 3.73
N MET A 298 4.22 -2.15 3.28
CA MET A 298 3.52 -1.25 2.35
C MET A 298 3.10 -1.99 1.08
N PHE A 299 3.98 -2.85 0.55
CA PHE A 299 3.68 -3.69 -0.60
C PHE A 299 2.57 -4.71 -0.30
N LEU A 300 2.70 -5.50 0.78
CA LEU A 300 1.75 -6.57 1.09
C LEU A 300 0.37 -6.04 1.47
N ALA A 301 0.30 -4.97 2.28
CA ALA A 301 -0.97 -4.35 2.67
C ALA A 301 -1.79 -3.91 1.45
N LEU A 302 -1.13 -3.41 0.39
CA LEU A 302 -1.80 -3.02 -0.86
C LEU A 302 -2.43 -4.19 -1.62
N GLN A 303 -2.03 -5.44 -1.35
CA GLN A 303 -2.56 -6.64 -2.00
C GLN A 303 -3.78 -7.20 -1.29
N LEU A 304 -4.04 -6.77 -0.04
CA LEU A 304 -5.15 -7.24 0.75
C LEU A 304 -6.49 -6.59 0.33
N PRO A 305 -7.63 -7.31 0.40
CA PRO A 305 -8.94 -6.77 0.03
C PRO A 305 -9.30 -5.47 0.78
N ASP A 306 -9.08 -5.44 2.09
CA ASP A 306 -9.40 -4.30 2.96
C ASP A 306 -8.27 -3.25 3.04
N ARG A 307 -7.17 -3.49 2.32
CA ARG A 307 -5.96 -2.65 2.24
C ARG A 307 -5.49 -2.14 3.61
N TYR A 308 -5.83 -0.89 3.91
CA TYR A 308 -5.40 -0.16 5.12
C TYR A 308 -6.51 -0.02 6.17
N SER A 309 -7.72 -0.47 5.88
CA SER A 309 -8.90 -0.24 6.73
C SER A 309 -9.01 -1.24 7.88
N ALA A 310 -8.53 -2.47 7.68
CA ALA A 310 -8.54 -3.50 8.70
C ALA A 310 -7.24 -3.46 9.53
N PRO A 311 -7.33 -3.51 10.87
CA PRO A 311 -6.15 -3.57 11.72
C PRO A 311 -5.47 -4.94 11.59
N TRP A 312 -4.15 -4.94 11.56
CA TRP A 312 -3.32 -6.14 11.67
C TRP A 312 -3.11 -6.45 13.15
N ARG A 313 -3.35 -7.71 13.52
CA ARG A 313 -3.16 -8.22 14.88
C ARG A 313 -2.35 -9.50 14.83
N LEU A 314 -1.31 -9.60 15.66
CA LEU A 314 -0.49 -10.80 15.72
C LEU A 314 -1.28 -11.90 16.43
N VAL A 315 -1.51 -13.01 15.72
CA VAL A 315 -2.24 -14.18 16.23
C VAL A 315 -1.29 -15.25 16.73
N PHE A 316 -0.17 -15.43 16.04
CA PHE A 316 0.84 -16.40 16.40
C PHE A 316 2.22 -15.93 15.96
N SER A 317 3.24 -16.29 16.74
CA SER A 317 4.65 -16.11 16.41
C SER A 317 5.46 -17.15 17.17
N THR A 318 6.42 -17.80 16.51
CA THR A 318 7.33 -18.74 17.18
C THR A 318 8.16 -18.08 18.28
N GLN A 319 8.50 -16.79 18.12
CA GLN A 319 9.25 -16.02 19.13
C GLN A 319 8.50 -15.85 20.45
N LEU A 320 7.17 -15.85 20.40
CA LEU A 320 6.32 -15.59 21.57
C LEU A 320 5.67 -16.87 22.11
N HIS A 321 5.26 -17.76 21.21
CA HIS A 321 4.41 -18.91 21.53
C HIS A 321 5.14 -20.25 21.42
N GLY A 322 6.41 -20.24 20.99
CA GLY A 322 7.21 -21.42 20.71
C GLY A 322 6.77 -22.18 19.46
N GLU A 323 7.43 -23.30 19.22
CA GLU A 323 7.22 -24.17 18.05
C GLU A 323 6.07 -25.17 18.31
N SER A 324 4.85 -24.67 18.40
CA SER A 324 3.66 -25.51 18.65
C SER A 324 2.61 -25.34 17.56
N PHE A 325 2.47 -26.36 16.72
CA PHE A 325 1.46 -26.38 15.66
C PHE A 325 0.04 -26.26 16.24
N THR A 326 -0.26 -26.96 17.33
CA THR A 326 -1.57 -26.87 18.00
C THR A 326 -1.89 -25.45 18.49
N ARG A 327 -0.91 -24.71 19.05
CA ARG A 327 -1.12 -23.31 19.45
C ARG A 327 -1.38 -22.42 18.23
N MET A 328 -0.61 -22.60 17.15
CA MET A 328 -0.81 -21.87 15.90
C MET A 328 -2.21 -22.12 15.33
N VAL A 329 -2.65 -23.38 15.26
CA VAL A 329 -3.99 -23.75 14.78
C VAL A 329 -5.10 -23.15 15.63
N SER A 330 -4.94 -23.13 16.97
CA SER A 330 -5.90 -22.47 17.84
C SER A 330 -6.04 -20.96 17.56
N GLY A 331 -4.97 -20.31 17.10
CA GLY A 331 -5.04 -18.92 16.65
C GLY A 331 -5.71 -18.78 15.28
N LEU A 332 -5.32 -19.62 14.32
CA LEU A 332 -5.84 -19.62 12.94
C LEU A 332 -7.35 -19.90 12.86
N THR A 333 -7.90 -20.73 13.74
CA THR A 333 -9.33 -21.08 13.74
C THR A 333 -10.23 -20.00 14.35
N ARG A 334 -9.67 -19.12 15.19
CA ARG A 334 -10.41 -18.04 15.86
C ARG A 334 -10.36 -16.72 15.11
N HIS A 335 -9.48 -16.60 14.11
CA HIS A 335 -9.24 -15.36 13.40
C HIS A 335 -9.19 -15.58 11.88
N GLY A 336 -9.77 -14.66 11.10
CA GLY A 336 -9.70 -14.70 9.64
C GLY A 336 -10.26 -13.42 9.02
N PRO A 337 -9.82 -13.02 7.81
CA PRO A 337 -8.69 -13.53 7.04
C PRO A 337 -7.31 -13.39 7.75
N THR A 338 -6.34 -14.21 7.34
CA THR A 338 -4.99 -14.24 7.92
C THR A 338 -3.88 -14.17 6.88
N LEU A 339 -2.75 -13.59 7.26
CA LEU A 339 -1.50 -13.59 6.51
C LEU A 339 -0.46 -14.43 7.27
N LEU A 340 -0.04 -15.54 6.67
CA LEU A 340 1.01 -16.42 7.17
C LEU A 340 2.36 -16.01 6.59
N LEU A 341 3.36 -15.83 7.44
CA LEU A 341 4.75 -15.56 7.10
C LEU A 341 5.62 -16.66 7.67
N ILE A 342 6.54 -17.18 6.86
CA ILE A 342 7.53 -18.18 7.24
C ILE A 342 8.89 -17.65 6.80
N LYS A 343 9.86 -17.75 7.70
CA LYS A 343 11.27 -17.66 7.40
C LYS A 343 11.88 -19.05 7.51
N ASP A 344 12.56 -19.49 6.46
CA ASP A 344 13.30 -20.76 6.49
C ASP A 344 14.71 -20.58 7.09
N SER A 345 15.38 -21.70 7.38
CA SER A 345 16.74 -21.73 7.92
C SER A 345 17.81 -21.18 6.98
N VAL A 346 17.51 -21.03 5.68
CA VAL A 346 18.37 -20.41 4.67
C VAL A 346 18.17 -18.88 4.65
N GLY A 347 17.11 -18.37 5.28
CA GLY A 347 16.78 -16.96 5.40
C GLY A 347 15.78 -16.45 4.36
N HIS A 348 15.18 -17.30 3.53
CA HIS A 348 14.09 -16.88 2.65
C HIS A 348 12.85 -16.58 3.49
N VAL A 349 12.14 -15.51 3.13
CA VAL A 349 10.89 -15.11 3.78
C VAL A 349 9.78 -15.15 2.75
N PHE A 350 8.75 -15.94 3.02
CA PHE A 350 7.65 -16.19 2.10
C PHE A 350 6.39 -16.56 2.88
N GLY A 351 5.27 -16.73 2.19
CA GLY A 351 4.01 -16.98 2.88
C GLY A 351 2.80 -17.05 1.99
N GLY A 352 1.64 -16.98 2.65
CA GLY A 352 0.34 -17.04 1.99
C GLY A 352 -0.71 -16.21 2.71
N PHE A 353 -1.60 -15.62 1.92
CA PHE A 353 -2.80 -14.96 2.41
C PHE A 353 -4.00 -15.91 2.28
N ALA A 354 -4.66 -16.14 3.41
CA ALA A 354 -5.90 -16.90 3.51
C ALA A 354 -7.09 -15.94 3.62
N SER A 355 -8.01 -16.01 2.67
CA SER A 355 -9.14 -15.09 2.56
C SER A 355 -10.28 -15.34 3.55
N HIS A 356 -10.27 -16.49 4.23
CA HIS A 356 -11.27 -16.92 5.20
C HIS A 356 -10.60 -17.41 6.49
N GLY A 357 -11.40 -17.55 7.55
CA GLY A 357 -10.97 -18.27 8.76
C GLY A 357 -10.66 -19.73 8.43
N TRP A 358 -9.76 -20.33 9.21
CA TRP A 358 -9.34 -21.71 9.00
C TRP A 358 -10.27 -22.69 9.71
N GLU A 359 -10.73 -23.72 9.02
CA GLU A 359 -11.39 -24.88 9.64
C GLU A 359 -10.45 -26.09 9.56
N VAL A 360 -10.44 -26.90 10.61
CA VAL A 360 -9.70 -28.17 10.64
C VAL A 360 -10.59 -29.25 10.00
N LYS A 361 -10.29 -29.59 8.74
CA LYS A 361 -11.03 -30.62 7.99
C LYS A 361 -10.17 -31.22 6.88
N PRO A 362 -10.45 -32.47 6.44
CA PRO A 362 -9.63 -33.14 5.43
C PRO A 362 -9.83 -32.62 4.00
N GLN A 363 -10.77 -31.71 3.75
CA GLN A 363 -11.04 -31.12 2.44
C GLN A 363 -10.37 -29.75 2.28
N PHE A 364 -10.05 -29.40 1.03
CA PHE A 364 -9.64 -28.05 0.67
C PHE A 364 -10.75 -27.02 0.94
N GLN A 365 -10.33 -25.80 1.27
CA GLN A 365 -11.20 -24.67 1.63
C GLN A 365 -10.66 -23.34 1.08
N GLY A 366 -11.37 -22.25 1.34
CA GLY A 366 -11.02 -20.91 0.89
C GLY A 366 -11.59 -20.55 -0.48
N ASP A 367 -11.12 -19.46 -1.06
CA ASP A 367 -11.55 -18.98 -2.38
C ASP A 367 -10.39 -18.42 -3.21
N SER A 368 -10.71 -17.94 -4.41
CA SER A 368 -9.74 -17.40 -5.37
C SER A 368 -9.09 -16.08 -4.95
N ARG A 369 -9.48 -15.47 -3.81
CA ARG A 369 -8.80 -14.30 -3.25
C ARG A 369 -7.55 -14.68 -2.46
N CYS A 370 -7.39 -15.95 -2.09
CA CYS A 370 -6.14 -16.45 -1.53
C CYS A 370 -4.99 -16.27 -2.52
N PHE A 371 -3.78 -16.06 -2.00
CA PHE A 371 -2.57 -15.97 -2.83
C PHE A 371 -1.34 -16.40 -2.04
N LEU A 372 -0.30 -16.81 -2.75
CA LEU A 372 1.04 -17.01 -2.20
C LEU A 372 1.91 -15.79 -2.49
N PHE A 373 2.94 -15.57 -1.67
CA PHE A 373 3.88 -14.48 -1.89
C PHE A 373 5.29 -14.84 -1.42
N THR A 374 6.27 -14.14 -1.97
CA THR A 374 7.66 -14.11 -1.49
C THR A 374 7.99 -12.70 -1.04
N VAL A 375 8.74 -12.56 0.05
CA VAL A 375 9.26 -11.30 0.58
C VAL A 375 10.75 -11.19 0.28
N PHE A 376 11.54 -12.19 0.69
CA PHE A 376 12.98 -12.26 0.45
C PHE A 376 13.34 -13.63 -0.14
N PRO A 377 14.20 -13.71 -1.18
CA PRO A 377 15.04 -12.65 -1.77
C PRO A 377 14.37 -11.81 -2.86
N LYS A 378 13.12 -12.10 -3.22
CA LYS A 378 12.36 -11.34 -4.23
C LYS A 378 10.95 -11.07 -3.73
N LEU A 379 10.50 -9.83 -3.84
CA LEU A 379 9.16 -9.42 -3.40
C LEU A 379 8.13 -9.62 -4.51
N ARG A 380 7.24 -10.63 -4.39
CA ARG A 380 6.25 -10.99 -5.43
C ARG A 380 4.98 -11.61 -4.85
N VAL A 381 3.86 -11.47 -5.57
CA VAL A 381 2.57 -12.11 -5.27
C VAL A 381 2.13 -13.03 -6.41
N PHE A 382 1.54 -14.17 -6.06
CA PHE A 382 1.06 -15.21 -6.96
C PHE A 382 -0.41 -15.52 -6.66
N THR A 383 -1.30 -14.96 -7.48
CA THR A 383 -2.76 -15.12 -7.35
C THR A 383 -3.26 -16.42 -7.98
N ALA A 384 -4.47 -16.85 -7.61
CA ALA A 384 -5.10 -18.05 -8.16
C ALA A 384 -5.12 -18.06 -9.70
N THR A 385 -4.75 -19.19 -10.30
CA THR A 385 -4.74 -19.43 -11.76
C THR A 385 -6.12 -19.74 -12.32
N GLY A 386 -7.04 -20.19 -11.46
CA GLY A 386 -8.36 -20.71 -11.86
C GLY A 386 -8.34 -22.16 -12.36
N TYR A 387 -7.22 -22.88 -12.23
CA TYR A 387 -7.10 -24.28 -12.66
C TYR A 387 -7.84 -25.25 -11.73
N ASN A 388 -7.79 -25.02 -10.42
CA ASN A 388 -8.48 -25.81 -9.40
C ASN A 388 -8.88 -24.91 -8.21
N GLU A 389 -9.57 -25.49 -7.23
CA GLU A 389 -10.05 -24.80 -6.03
C GLU A 389 -9.29 -25.23 -4.75
N HIS A 390 -8.04 -25.65 -4.89
CA HIS A 390 -7.22 -26.19 -3.80
C HIS A 390 -6.49 -25.06 -3.03
N PHE A 391 -7.22 -24.05 -2.56
CA PHE A 391 -6.63 -22.81 -2.05
C PHE A 391 -5.97 -22.98 -0.68
N MET A 392 -6.72 -23.51 0.28
CA MET A 392 -6.28 -23.69 1.67
C MET A 392 -6.55 -25.13 2.12
N TYR A 393 -5.68 -25.67 2.95
CA TYR A 393 -5.80 -26.97 3.57
C TYR A 393 -5.32 -26.89 5.01
N LEU A 394 -6.11 -27.38 5.95
CA LEU A 394 -5.68 -27.50 7.34
C LEU A 394 -6.32 -28.73 7.96
N ASN A 395 -5.47 -29.64 8.45
CA ASN A 395 -5.92 -30.89 9.00
C ASN A 395 -5.04 -31.32 10.18
N GLN A 396 -5.63 -32.02 11.15
CA GLN A 396 -4.95 -32.53 12.34
C GLN A 396 -5.56 -33.86 12.79
N HIS A 397 -4.75 -34.68 13.46
CA HIS A 397 -5.17 -35.92 14.12
C HIS A 397 -5.85 -36.95 13.20
N GLN A 398 -5.53 -36.96 11.91
CA GLN A 398 -6.00 -37.97 10.95
C GLN A 398 -4.93 -39.03 10.68
N GLN A 399 -5.34 -40.28 10.42
CA GLN A 399 -4.42 -41.37 10.11
C GLN A 399 -4.12 -41.50 8.61
N THR A 400 -5.11 -41.17 7.77
CA THR A 400 -5.04 -41.43 6.31
C THR A 400 -4.77 -40.19 5.48
N MET A 401 -4.90 -39.01 6.08
CA MET A 401 -4.74 -37.72 5.41
C MET A 401 -3.57 -36.96 6.03
N PRO A 402 -2.81 -36.17 5.25
CA PRO A 402 -1.72 -35.36 5.77
C PRO A 402 -2.18 -34.45 6.91
N ASN A 403 -1.39 -34.37 7.99
CA ASN A 403 -1.65 -33.46 9.10
C ASN A 403 -0.72 -32.27 8.96
N GLY A 404 -1.27 -31.07 8.89
CA GLY A 404 -0.50 -29.86 8.63
C GLY A 404 -1.35 -28.79 7.96
N LEU A 405 -0.67 -27.72 7.55
CA LEU A 405 -1.26 -26.58 6.85
C LEU A 405 -0.67 -26.53 5.44
N GLY A 406 -1.55 -26.50 4.44
CA GLY A 406 -1.19 -26.42 3.02
C GLY A 406 -1.88 -25.26 2.32
N MET A 407 -1.22 -24.68 1.32
CA MET A 407 -1.80 -23.69 0.42
C MET A 407 -1.37 -23.96 -1.03
N GLY A 408 -2.37 -24.21 -1.89
CA GLY A 408 -2.19 -24.42 -3.32
C GLY A 408 -1.55 -25.76 -3.67
N GLY A 409 -1.94 -26.35 -4.81
CA GLY A 409 -1.38 -27.60 -5.29
C GLY A 409 -2.29 -28.79 -5.00
N GLN A 410 -1.71 -29.88 -4.52
CA GLN A 410 -2.42 -31.10 -4.11
C GLN A 410 -1.67 -31.75 -2.95
N HIS A 411 -2.25 -32.77 -2.32
CA HIS A 411 -1.56 -33.55 -1.30
C HIS A 411 -0.16 -33.99 -1.79
N ASP A 412 0.82 -33.91 -0.90
CA ASP A 412 2.26 -34.14 -1.15
C ASP A 412 2.96 -33.19 -2.14
N TYR A 413 2.23 -32.27 -2.79
CA TYR A 413 2.76 -31.32 -3.76
C TYR A 413 2.12 -29.94 -3.57
N PHE A 414 2.19 -29.42 -2.35
CA PHE A 414 1.69 -28.09 -2.05
C PHE A 414 2.66 -27.00 -2.51
N GLY A 415 2.13 -25.87 -2.98
CA GLY A 415 2.93 -24.67 -3.23
C GLY A 415 3.56 -24.13 -1.94
N LEU A 416 2.85 -24.30 -0.82
CA LEU A 416 3.34 -24.06 0.53
C LEU A 416 2.75 -25.12 1.47
N TRP A 417 3.60 -25.86 2.18
CA TRP A 417 3.22 -26.81 3.23
C TRP A 417 4.01 -26.53 4.50
N LEU A 418 3.32 -26.63 5.64
CA LEU A 418 3.89 -26.64 6.97
C LEU A 418 3.36 -27.87 7.71
N ASP A 419 4.28 -28.72 8.17
CA ASP A 419 3.94 -29.99 8.80
C ASP A 419 3.37 -29.81 10.22
N SER A 420 2.50 -30.74 10.65
CA SER A 420 1.94 -30.73 12.00
C SER A 420 2.96 -30.99 13.12
N ASP A 421 4.09 -31.64 12.82
CA ASP A 421 5.21 -31.78 13.75
C ASP A 421 5.89 -30.44 14.05
N PHE A 422 5.52 -29.38 13.31
CA PHE A 422 6.21 -28.10 13.29
C PHE A 422 7.67 -28.23 12.82
N GLY A 423 8.35 -27.12 12.54
CA GLY A 423 9.78 -27.12 12.20
C GLY A 423 10.15 -27.56 10.78
N ARG A 424 9.26 -28.24 10.05
CA ARG A 424 9.50 -28.70 8.66
C ARG A 424 8.36 -28.32 7.74
N GLY A 425 8.68 -28.05 6.49
CA GLY A 425 7.72 -27.74 5.44
C GLY A 425 8.26 -28.06 4.06
N HIS A 426 7.45 -27.84 3.03
CA HIS A 426 7.90 -27.93 1.65
C HIS A 426 7.21 -26.91 0.75
N SER A 427 7.86 -26.55 -0.35
CA SER A 427 7.32 -25.72 -1.43
C SER A 427 7.55 -26.43 -2.76
N ARG A 428 6.66 -27.38 -3.05
CA ARG A 428 6.77 -28.27 -4.22
C ARG A 428 6.00 -27.69 -5.39
N ALA A 429 6.75 -27.08 -6.30
CA ALA A 429 6.18 -26.31 -7.40
C ALA A 429 6.88 -26.61 -8.75
N ARG A 430 7.18 -27.86 -9.10
CA ARG A 430 7.87 -28.17 -10.38
C ARG A 430 6.88 -28.38 -11.54
N PRO A 431 6.88 -27.55 -12.61
CA PRO A 431 7.64 -26.30 -12.80
C PRO A 431 6.99 -25.07 -12.14
N LYS A 432 5.68 -25.12 -11.85
CA LYS A 432 4.93 -24.15 -11.04
C LYS A 432 3.83 -24.86 -10.25
N CYS A 433 3.41 -24.29 -9.11
CA CYS A 433 2.20 -24.70 -8.40
C CYS A 433 0.98 -24.53 -9.31
N THR A 434 0.11 -25.53 -9.39
CA THR A 434 -1.07 -25.51 -10.28
C THR A 434 -2.10 -24.46 -9.86
N THR A 435 -2.31 -24.27 -8.56
CA THR A 435 -3.33 -23.36 -8.01
C THR A 435 -2.94 -21.90 -8.13
N TYR A 436 -1.68 -21.54 -7.87
CA TYR A 436 -1.23 -20.15 -7.80
C TYR A 436 -0.22 -19.74 -8.88
N GLY A 437 0.28 -20.70 -9.67
CA GLY A 437 1.32 -20.42 -10.67
C GLY A 437 2.63 -19.95 -10.04
N SER A 438 2.80 -20.12 -8.73
CA SER A 438 4.01 -19.76 -8.01
C SER A 438 5.16 -20.72 -8.35
N PRO A 439 6.41 -20.23 -8.37
CA PRO A 439 7.58 -21.11 -8.30
C PRO A 439 7.74 -21.68 -6.87
N GLN A 440 8.84 -22.39 -6.64
CA GLN A 440 9.32 -22.66 -5.29
C GLN A 440 9.51 -21.33 -4.54
N LEU A 441 8.96 -21.25 -3.33
CA LEU A 441 8.98 -20.04 -2.51
C LEU A 441 10.19 -20.01 -1.54
N SER A 442 10.54 -21.18 -1.00
CA SER A 442 11.64 -21.42 -0.08
C SER A 442 12.99 -21.53 -0.78
N GLY A 443 14.08 -21.49 -0.01
CA GLY A 443 15.43 -21.70 -0.54
C GLY A 443 15.62 -23.10 -1.12
N GLU A 444 14.99 -24.10 -0.52
CA GLU A 444 15.00 -25.51 -0.94
C GLU A 444 13.58 -26.08 -1.03
N GLU A 445 13.40 -27.17 -1.76
CA GLU A 445 12.06 -27.78 -1.98
C GLU A 445 11.44 -28.24 -0.66
N ASP A 446 12.18 -28.99 0.14
CA ASP A 446 11.86 -29.28 1.53
C ASP A 446 12.70 -28.33 2.40
N PHE A 447 12.09 -27.66 3.37
CA PHE A 447 12.76 -26.63 4.17
C PHE A 447 12.56 -26.84 5.66
N SER A 448 13.53 -26.37 6.45
CA SER A 448 13.39 -26.24 7.90
C SER A 448 12.94 -24.82 8.25
N VAL A 449 12.02 -24.71 9.20
CA VAL A 449 11.45 -23.44 9.65
C VAL A 449 12.36 -22.80 10.68
N ASP A 450 12.72 -21.53 10.47
CA ASP A 450 13.41 -20.70 11.46
C ASP A 450 12.39 -19.93 12.31
N SER A 451 11.44 -19.26 11.65
CA SER A 451 10.38 -18.55 12.36
C SER A 451 9.09 -18.47 11.55
N VAL A 452 7.97 -18.37 12.28
CA VAL A 452 6.62 -18.22 11.71
C VAL A 452 5.93 -17.06 12.39
N GLU A 453 5.21 -16.26 11.61
CA GLU A 453 4.25 -15.27 12.10
C GLU A 453 2.91 -15.45 11.41
N VAL A 454 1.83 -15.31 12.17
CA VAL A 454 0.47 -15.28 11.64
C VAL A 454 -0.18 -13.97 12.08
N TRP A 455 -0.63 -13.20 11.10
CA TRP A 455 -1.33 -11.94 11.31
C TRP A 455 -2.79 -12.09 10.92
N ALA A 456 -3.72 -11.75 11.81
CA ALA A 456 -5.11 -11.50 11.45
C ALA A 456 -5.17 -10.14 10.75
N VAL A 457 -5.71 -10.12 9.53
CA VAL A 457 -5.76 -8.92 8.67
C VAL A 457 -7.19 -8.55 8.26
N GLY A 458 -8.17 -9.20 8.88
CA GLY A 458 -9.59 -8.88 8.77
C GLY A 458 -10.05 -7.90 9.83
N LYS A 459 -11.17 -7.22 9.57
CA LYS A 459 -11.88 -6.52 10.64
C LYS A 459 -12.23 -7.54 11.73
N PRO A 460 -11.99 -7.21 13.01
CA PRO A 460 -12.48 -8.07 14.08
C PRO A 460 -13.99 -8.24 13.91
N PRO A 461 -14.56 -9.42 14.22
CA PRO A 461 -16.00 -9.54 14.32
C PRO A 461 -16.47 -8.43 15.28
N GLU A 462 -17.48 -7.67 14.87
CA GLU A 462 -18.15 -6.78 15.82
C GLU A 462 -18.58 -7.65 17.00
N PRO A 463 -18.31 -7.24 18.26
CA PRO A 463 -18.87 -7.95 19.38
C PRO A 463 -20.36 -8.04 19.11
N GLU A 464 -20.90 -9.26 19.04
CA GLU A 464 -22.34 -9.43 18.90
C GLU A 464 -22.96 -8.61 20.03
N GLU A 465 -23.80 -7.61 19.69
CA GLU A 465 -24.68 -6.97 20.65
C GLU A 465 -25.59 -8.08 21.21
N GLY A 466 -25.12 -8.82 22.21
CA GLY A 466 -25.74 -10.09 22.57
C GLY A 466 -25.05 -10.99 23.60
N GLU A 467 -23.86 -10.69 24.11
CA GLU A 467 -23.30 -11.43 25.27
C GLU A 467 -22.69 -10.55 26.38
N GLU A 468 -23.02 -9.25 26.42
CA GLU A 468 -23.01 -8.53 27.70
C GLU A 468 -24.33 -8.81 28.42
N GLY A 469 -24.28 -9.76 29.34
CA GLY A 469 -25.40 -10.09 30.21
C GLY A 469 -26.20 -11.30 29.75
N LYS A 470 -25.65 -12.50 29.98
CA LYS A 470 -26.50 -13.55 30.57
C LYS A 470 -26.91 -13.08 31.96
N ARG A 471 -27.80 -12.07 32.04
CA ARG A 471 -28.69 -11.97 33.18
C ARG A 471 -29.39 -13.32 33.24
N SER A 472 -29.22 -13.99 34.37
CA SER A 472 -29.86 -15.26 34.63
C SER A 472 -31.33 -15.15 34.21
N VAL A 473 -31.91 -16.20 33.62
CA VAL A 473 -33.35 -16.24 33.29
C VAL A 473 -34.22 -15.90 34.52
N LEU A 474 -33.66 -16.03 35.73
CA LEU A 474 -34.27 -15.65 37.00
C LEU A 474 -34.29 -14.14 37.31
N ASP A 475 -33.52 -13.31 36.60
CA ASP A 475 -33.49 -11.84 36.78
C ASP A 475 -34.40 -11.10 35.81
N THR A 476 -34.96 -11.78 34.80
CA THR A 476 -35.79 -11.15 33.76
C THR A 476 -37.29 -11.24 34.07
N ASP A 477 -37.71 -12.15 34.95
CA ASP A 477 -39.14 -12.47 35.11
C ASP A 477 -39.57 -12.45 36.59
N LEU A 478 -40.14 -11.32 37.03
CA LEU A 478 -40.62 -11.08 38.40
C LEU A 478 -41.73 -12.05 38.81
N GLU A 479 -42.51 -12.57 37.86
CA GLU A 479 -43.55 -13.56 38.13
C GLU A 479 -42.95 -14.91 38.54
N VAL A 480 -41.82 -15.31 37.94
CA VAL A 480 -41.15 -16.58 38.26
C VAL A 480 -40.51 -16.52 39.65
N GLN A 481 -39.94 -15.38 40.05
CA GLN A 481 -39.46 -15.18 41.42
C GLN A 481 -40.60 -15.26 42.44
N ALA A 482 -41.73 -14.60 42.18
CA ALA A 482 -42.89 -14.62 43.07
C ALA A 482 -43.50 -16.03 43.20
N ILE A 483 -43.56 -16.81 42.12
CA ILE A 483 -44.06 -18.20 42.14
C ILE A 483 -43.10 -19.12 42.91
N MET A 484 -41.78 -18.91 42.82
CA MET A 484 -40.79 -19.68 43.57
C MET A 484 -40.81 -19.40 45.08
N GLU A 485 -41.01 -18.14 45.49
CA GLU A 485 -41.21 -17.77 46.90
C GLU A 485 -42.51 -18.35 47.46
N MET A 486 -43.60 -18.29 46.70
CA MET A 486 -44.89 -18.86 47.12
C MET A 486 -44.90 -20.40 47.19
N THR A 487 -43.96 -21.09 46.54
CA THR A 487 -43.81 -22.56 46.57
C THR A 487 -42.78 -23.07 47.58
N GLY A 488 -42.18 -22.18 48.38
CA GLY A 488 -41.33 -22.54 49.52
C GLY A 488 -39.97 -23.16 49.16
N LYS A 489 -39.44 -22.90 47.96
CA LYS A 489 -38.12 -23.38 47.53
C LYS A 489 -37.06 -22.28 47.69
N THR A 490 -35.99 -22.54 48.44
CA THR A 490 -34.90 -21.58 48.68
C THR A 490 -33.87 -21.55 47.53
N LEU A 491 -33.49 -20.35 47.09
CA LEU A 491 -32.45 -20.10 46.09
C LEU A 491 -31.04 -20.24 46.72
N HIS A 492 -30.27 -21.25 46.31
CA HIS A 492 -28.96 -21.56 46.89
C HIS A 492 -27.76 -20.84 46.23
N SER A 493 -27.96 -19.83 45.38
CA SER A 493 -26.86 -19.20 44.61
C SER A 493 -26.45 -17.79 45.06
N GLN A 494 -26.98 -17.23 46.16
CA GLN A 494 -26.59 -15.88 46.62
C GLN A 494 -25.18 -15.79 47.25
N GLY A 495 -24.51 -16.91 47.53
CA GLY A 495 -23.23 -16.93 48.26
C GLY A 495 -21.95 -16.94 47.42
N LEU A 496 -22.01 -16.85 46.09
CA LEU A 496 -20.84 -16.92 45.19
C LEU A 496 -20.81 -15.75 44.19
N ARG A 497 -21.02 -14.51 44.67
CA ARG A 497 -20.73 -13.30 43.90
C ARG A 497 -19.66 -12.50 44.62
N GLU A 498 -18.52 -12.31 43.98
CA GLU A 498 -17.60 -11.23 44.36
C GLU A 498 -18.24 -9.89 43.94
N PRO A 499 -18.15 -8.83 44.76
CA PRO A 499 -18.73 -7.54 44.44
C PRO A 499 -17.92 -6.85 43.33
N GLU A 500 -18.62 -6.28 42.35
CA GLU A 500 -18.01 -5.36 41.38
C GLU A 500 -17.67 -4.05 42.11
N GLU A 501 -16.40 -3.64 42.07
CA GLU A 501 -15.95 -2.35 42.58
C GLU A 501 -16.52 -1.23 41.70
N GLU A 502 -17.41 -0.41 42.27
CA GLU A 502 -17.91 0.81 41.66
C GLU A 502 -16.83 1.91 41.75
N GLU A 503 -16.18 2.27 40.64
CA GLU A 503 -15.43 3.53 40.55
C GLU A 503 -16.38 4.70 40.28
N GLN A 504 -16.43 5.63 41.24
CA GLN A 504 -17.04 6.98 41.14
C GLN A 504 -16.07 7.99 40.51
#